data_AF-A0A9P9MVX3-F1
#
_entry.id   AF-A0A9P9MVX3-F1
#
_cell.length_a   1.000
_cell.length_b   1.000
_cell.length_c   1.000
_cell.angle_alpha   90.00
_cell.angle_beta   90.00
_cell.angle_gamma   90.00
#
_symmetry.space_group_name_H-M   'P 1'
#
loop_
_entity.id
_entity.type
_entity.pdbx_description
1 polymer ?
#
loop_
_entity_poly.entity_id
_entity_poly.type
_entity_poly.pdbx_seq_one_letter_code
_entity_poly.pdbx_strand_id
1 'polypeptide(L)'
;MQISTKHMSLASPVFKTILSHGFAKGEALQNNGEAEIPLPNDDPTTFTVLLDVIHGRGRRVPRDLDLKTLALVQVAVDKYQLH
;
A
#
# COMPACT_ATOMS: atom_id res chain seq x y z
N MET A 1 -9.89 0.32 4.82
CA MET A 1 -8.95 0.22 5.96
C MET A 1 -8.18 1.55 6.04
N GLN A 2 -8.04 2.16 7.21
CA GLN A 2 -7.20 3.35 7.40
C GLN A 2 -5.75 2.93 7.72
N ILE A 3 -4.80 3.60 7.09
CA ILE A 3 -3.37 3.29 7.19
C ILE A 3 -2.54 4.58 7.28
N SER A 4 -1.29 4.45 7.74
CA SER A 4 -0.42 5.60 7.90
C SER A 4 0.20 6.00 6.57
N THR A 5 -0.06 7.24 6.14
CA THR A 5 0.56 7.81 4.92
C THR A 5 2.08 7.87 5.00
N LYS A 6 2.65 8.06 6.20
CA LYS A 6 4.11 8.03 6.40
C LYS A 6 4.73 6.67 6.08
N HIS A 7 4.10 5.58 6.53
CA HIS A 7 4.59 4.22 6.23
C HIS A 7 4.49 3.93 4.73
N MET A 8 3.39 4.32 4.10
CA MET A 8 3.19 4.14 2.65
C MET A 8 4.21 4.93 1.83
N SER A 9 4.43 6.21 2.14
CA SER A 9 5.41 7.05 1.46
C SER A 9 6.86 6.63 1.71
N LEU A 10 7.14 5.96 2.83
CA LEU A 10 8.47 5.43 3.13
C LEU A 10 8.73 4.14 2.34
N ALA A 11 7.74 3.25 2.29
CA ALA A 11 7.87 1.94 1.66
C ALA A 11 7.83 1.99 0.12
N SER A 12 7.33 3.09 -0.48
CA SER A 12 7.09 3.16 -1.91
C SER A 12 7.23 4.58 -2.46
N PRO A 13 8.05 4.79 -3.52
CA PRO A 13 8.12 6.06 -4.22
C PRO A 13 6.83 6.34 -5.01
N VAL A 14 6.12 5.29 -5.44
CA VAL A 14 4.82 5.42 -6.11
C VAL A 14 3.80 6.00 -5.14
N PHE A 15 3.65 5.43 -3.94
CA PHE A 15 2.74 6.00 -2.93
C PHE A 15 3.19 7.36 -2.45
N LYS A 16 4.51 7.58 -2.28
CA LYS A 16 5.05 8.90 -1.96
C LYS A 16 4.60 9.94 -2.98
N THR A 17 4.68 9.62 -4.27
CA THR A 17 4.24 10.52 -5.35
C THR A 17 2.73 10.76 -5.31
N ILE A 18 1.92 9.71 -5.19
CA ILE A 18 0.45 9.81 -5.11
C ILE A 18 0.00 10.68 -3.93
N LEU A 19 0.70 10.56 -2.79
CA LEU A 19 0.40 11.27 -1.54
C LEU A 19 1.11 12.62 -1.43
N SER A 20 1.94 13.01 -2.41
CA SER A 20 2.65 14.28 -2.42
C SER A 20 1.74 15.43 -2.84
N HIS A 21 2.09 16.63 -2.38
CA HIS A 21 1.43 17.87 -2.78
C HIS A 21 1.52 18.07 -4.30
N GLY A 22 0.46 18.62 -4.90
CA GLY A 22 0.33 18.80 -6.36
C GLY A 22 -0.35 17.62 -7.09
N PHE A 23 -0.70 16.55 -6.35
CA PHE A 23 -1.57 15.48 -6.83
C PHE A 23 -2.90 15.52 -6.06
N ALA A 24 -4.01 15.17 -6.72
CA ALA A 24 -5.35 15.25 -6.15
C ALA A 24 -5.50 14.54 -4.79
N LYS A 25 -4.79 13.42 -4.58
CA LYS A 25 -4.80 12.69 -3.31
C LYS A 25 -3.94 13.35 -2.23
N GLY A 26 -2.81 13.97 -2.58
CA GLY A 26 -2.02 14.78 -1.66
C GLY A 26 -2.75 16.06 -1.23
N GLU A 27 -3.48 16.71 -2.13
CA GLU A 27 -4.33 17.87 -1.80
C GLU A 27 -5.46 17.50 -0.84
N ALA A 28 -6.18 16.41 -1.12
CA ALA A 28 -7.20 15.89 -0.21
C ALA A 28 -6.62 15.57 1.18
N LEU A 29 -5.42 14.95 1.22
CA LEU A 29 -4.74 14.63 2.47
C LEU A 29 -4.39 15.90 3.28
N GLN A 30 -3.95 16.98 2.62
CA GLN A 30 -3.65 18.24 3.31
C GLN A 30 -4.91 18.94 3.82
N ASN A 31 -5.96 18.98 3.01
CA ASN A 31 -7.17 19.72 3.34
C ASN A 31 -8.05 18.99 4.36
N ASN A 32 -8.12 17.65 4.28
CA ASN A 32 -9.07 16.84 5.04
C ASN A 32 -8.40 15.96 6.10
N GLY A 33 -7.06 15.85 6.10
CA GLY A 33 -6.30 14.97 6.98
C GLY A 33 -6.32 13.49 6.57
N GLU A 34 -7.10 13.13 5.54
CA GLU A 34 -7.17 11.79 4.98
C GLU A 34 -7.34 11.82 3.45
N ALA A 35 -6.97 10.71 2.80
CA ALA A 35 -7.17 10.53 1.36
C ALA A 35 -7.59 9.09 1.08
N GLU A 36 -8.59 8.92 0.23
CA GLU A 36 -9.04 7.60 -0.23
C GLU A 36 -8.35 7.23 -1.54
N ILE A 37 -7.66 6.09 -1.57
CA ILE A 37 -7.01 5.56 -2.78
C ILE A 37 -7.77 4.33 -3.25
N PRO A 38 -8.51 4.40 -4.36
CA PRO A 38 -9.16 3.22 -4.92
C PRO A 38 -8.11 2.31 -5.56
N LEU A 39 -8.25 1.00 -5.32
CA LEU A 39 -7.35 -0.04 -5.83
C LEU A 39 -8.15 -1.11 -6.61
N PRO A 40 -8.81 -0.73 -7.72
CA PRO A 40 -9.75 -1.63 -8.41
C PRO A 40 -9.07 -2.83 -9.08
N ASN A 41 -7.76 -2.74 -9.32
CA ASN A 41 -6.97 -3.75 -10.02
C ASN A 41 -6.12 -4.61 -9.07
N ASP A 42 -6.25 -4.41 -7.76
CA ASP A 42 -5.43 -5.06 -6.76
C ASP A 42 -6.27 -6.03 -5.95
N ASP A 43 -5.76 -7.25 -5.80
CA ASP A 43 -6.41 -8.27 -4.99
C ASP A 43 -6.42 -7.82 -3.50
N PRO A 44 -7.60 -7.74 -2.84
CA PRO A 44 -7.69 -7.24 -1.46
C PRO A 44 -6.87 -8.04 -0.46
N THR A 45 -6.76 -9.36 -0.67
CA THR A 45 -6.00 -10.26 0.22
C THR A 45 -4.51 -9.95 0.12
N THR A 46 -3.99 -9.92 -1.11
CA THR A 46 -2.61 -9.54 -1.44
C THR A 46 -2.25 -8.19 -0.84
N PHE A 47 -3.14 -7.21 -1.02
CA PHE A 47 -2.90 -5.86 -0.53
C PHE A 47 -2.94 -5.76 1.01
N THR A 48 -3.78 -6.57 1.66
CA THR A 48 -3.81 -6.66 3.13
C THR A 48 -2.48 -7.19 3.68
N VAL A 49 -1.93 -8.24 3.06
CA VAL A 49 -0.62 -8.79 3.43
C VAL A 49 0.47 -7.72 3.28
N LEU A 50 0.51 -7.02 2.15
CA LEU A 50 1.47 -5.94 1.92
C LEU A 50 1.36 -4.83 2.97
N LEU A 51 0.14 -4.43 3.31
CA LEU A 51 -0.08 -3.39 4.31
C LEU A 51 0.35 -3.84 5.70
N ASP A 52 0.14 -5.10 6.07
CA ASP A 52 0.64 -5.63 7.34
C ASP A 52 2.17 -5.71 7.36
N VAL A 53 2.83 -6.03 6.24
CA VAL A 53 4.29 -5.96 6.10
C VAL A 53 4.80 -4.52 6.25
N ILE A 54 4.26 -3.57 5.46
CA ILE A 54 4.66 -2.15 5.46
C ILE A 54 4.51 -1.52 6.85
N HIS A 55 3.51 -1.93 7.63
CA HIS A 55 3.26 -1.42 8.97
C HIS A 55 3.95 -2.22 10.09
N GLY A 56 4.82 -3.17 9.75
CA GLY A 56 5.56 -3.98 10.74
C GLY A 56 4.66 -4.89 11.58
N ARG A 57 3.46 -5.24 11.09
CA ARG A 57 2.48 -6.07 11.80
C ARG A 57 2.76 -7.55 11.57
N GLY A 58 3.99 -7.99 11.83
CA GLY A 58 4.47 -9.34 11.50
C GLY A 58 3.60 -10.49 12.03
N ARG A 59 2.88 -10.30 13.15
CA ARG A 59 1.93 -11.30 13.67
C ARG A 59 0.70 -11.54 12.77
N ARG A 60 0.38 -10.60 11.88
CA ARG A 60 -0.74 -10.67 10.93
C ARG A 60 -0.30 -11.11 9.54
N VAL A 61 1.00 -11.08 9.27
CA VAL A 61 1.57 -11.57 8.01
C VAL A 61 1.46 -13.10 8.00
N PRO A 62 0.76 -13.70 7.02
CA PRO A 62 0.68 -15.14 6.89
C PRO A 62 2.07 -15.75 6.71
N ARG A 63 2.33 -16.88 7.38
CA ARG A 63 3.59 -17.61 7.23
C ARG A 63 3.62 -18.49 5.99
N ASP A 64 2.43 -18.89 5.54
CA ASP A 64 2.22 -19.73 4.39
C ASP A 64 1.26 -19.00 3.43
N LEU A 65 1.66 -18.94 2.16
CA LEU A 65 0.86 -18.37 1.08
C LEU A 65 0.85 -19.36 -0.08
N ASP A 66 -0.28 -19.50 -0.75
CA ASP A 66 -0.32 -20.28 -1.98
C ASP A 66 0.46 -19.59 -3.11
N LEU A 67 0.83 -20.35 -4.13
CA LEU A 67 1.64 -19.86 -5.24
C LEU A 67 0.98 -18.68 -5.98
N LYS A 68 -0.36 -18.66 -6.05
CA LYS A 68 -1.09 -17.60 -6.74
C LYS A 68 -0.99 -16.30 -5.96
N THR A 69 -1.22 -16.31 -4.65
CA THR A 69 -1.08 -15.12 -3.81
C THR A 69 0.37 -14.63 -3.79
N LEU A 70 1.35 -15.53 -3.72
CA LEU A 70 2.77 -15.14 -3.83
C LEU A 70 3.07 -14.41 -5.15
N ALA A 71 2.56 -14.90 -6.27
CA ALA A 71 2.72 -14.24 -7.56
C ALA A 71 2.05 -12.86 -7.59
N LEU A 72 0.85 -12.72 -7.02
CA LEU A 72 0.16 -11.42 -6.92
C LEU A 72 0.91 -10.45 -6.01
N VAL A 73 1.47 -10.93 -4.89
CA VAL A 73 2.34 -10.13 -4.01
C VAL A 73 3.54 -9.62 -4.80
N GLN A 74 4.21 -10.48 -5.58
CA GLN A 74 5.34 -10.06 -6.42
C GLN A 74 4.93 -8.99 -7.44
N VAL A 75 3.80 -9.17 -8.13
CA VAL A 75 3.29 -8.17 -9.09
C VAL A 75 3.00 -6.84 -8.39
N ALA A 76 2.42 -6.86 -7.20
CA ALA A 76 2.14 -5.65 -6.44
C ALA A 76 3.42 -4.99 -5.90
N VAL A 77 4.42 -5.76 -5.45
CA VAL A 77 5.74 -5.26 -5.05
C VAL A 77 6.39 -4.49 -6.20
N ASP A 78 6.36 -5.06 -7.41
CA ASP A 78 6.92 -4.42 -8.62
C ASP A 78 6.11 -3.17 -9.03
N LYS A 79 4.78 -3.30 -9.13
CA LYS A 79 3.86 -2.21 -9.50
C LYS A 79 4.02 -0.98 -8.62
N TYR A 80 4.17 -1.17 -7.32
CA TYR A 80 4.31 -0.08 -6.34
C TYR A 80 5.76 0.22 -5.97
N GLN A 81 6.73 -0.47 -6.58
CA GLN A 81 8.15 -0.31 -6.31
C GLN A 81 8.45 -0.34 -4.80
N LEU A 82 8.01 -1.40 -4.12
CA LEU A 82 8.25 -1.54 -2.67
C LEU A 82 9.74 -1.83 -2.41
N HIS A 83 10.31 -1.25 -1.33
CA HIS A 83 11.73 -1.38 -0.94
C HIS A 83 11.90 -1.98 0.45
#